data_AF-A0A5J4RDV6-F1
#
_entry.id   AF-A0A5J4RDV6-F1
#
_cell.length_a   1.000
_cell.length_b   1.000
_cell.length_c   1.000
_cell.angle_alpha   90.00
_cell.angle_beta   90.00
_cell.angle_gamma   90.00
#
_symmetry.space_group_name_H-M   'P 1'
#
loop_
_entity.id
_entity.type
_entity.pdbx_description
1 polymer ?
#
loop_
_entity_poly.entity_id
_entity_poly.type
_entity_poly.pdbx_seq_one_letter_code
_entity_poly.pdbx_strand_id
1 'polypeptide(L)'
;MKRSLFLIIAFITLNATFAQELPTVVNTLKERISLSGYAQTGYTYDDRTDLNTFDIKRIIFMAEGKITDKWLCYFMYTFGGTLTEIYSQYTFSTALSARLGQFKTPYSIENLMSPTVVELINCASLATNYLAGIDNSDKLYGGTGGRDIGLMIQGDLWGNWLHYQLALMNGQGINLKDQNKNKDIVGNLMVKPLKWLSVGGSFIQGKGHALAASEIVPGIAQGDDYTRNRWAAGVLVETKPVSLRSEYLNGKDGEIKSDGFYAVASFHLIPNKIDAVASYDYFNGNKSLGNQQTNYVAGVQYWFYPKCRLQLQYTFRNAKEGEDSNLIQTQIQVRF
;
A
#
# COMPACT_ATOMS: atom_id res chain seq x y z
N MET A 1 -10.47 -44.78 8.50
CA MET A 1 -9.32 -44.77 9.43
C MET A 1 -8.23 -45.68 8.87
N LYS A 2 -6.95 -45.30 9.01
CA LYS A 2 -5.73 -45.86 8.36
C LYS A 2 -5.33 -45.23 7.03
N ARG A 3 -4.80 -43.99 7.08
CA ARG A 3 -3.83 -43.46 6.10
C ARG A 3 -2.90 -42.35 6.63
N SER A 4 -2.84 -42.14 7.96
CA SER A 4 -2.10 -41.00 8.55
C SER A 4 -0.84 -41.38 9.35
N LEU A 5 -0.35 -42.62 9.28
CA LEU A 5 0.77 -43.06 10.12
C LEU A 5 2.16 -43.10 9.45
N PHE A 6 2.27 -42.73 8.16
CA PHE A 6 3.56 -42.78 7.44
C PHE A 6 4.31 -41.44 7.34
N LEU A 7 3.72 -40.32 7.79
CA LEU A 7 4.37 -39.00 7.73
C LEU A 7 5.09 -38.60 9.02
N ILE A 8 4.87 -39.30 10.13
CA ILE A 8 5.50 -38.95 11.42
C ILE A 8 6.86 -39.67 11.61
N ILE A 9 7.11 -40.76 10.90
CA ILE A 9 8.38 -41.50 11.01
C ILE A 9 9.50 -40.86 10.17
N ALA A 10 9.18 -40.09 9.13
CA ALA A 10 10.17 -39.37 8.32
C ALA A 10 10.77 -38.14 9.03
N PHE A 11 10.12 -37.62 10.09
CA PHE A 11 10.65 -36.50 10.88
C PHE A 11 11.54 -36.94 12.05
N ILE A 12 11.57 -38.23 12.38
CA ILE A 12 12.34 -38.74 13.54
C ILE A 12 13.70 -39.30 13.12
N THR A 13 13.87 -39.74 11.86
CA THR A 13 15.15 -40.29 11.38
C THR A 13 16.15 -39.24 10.86
N LEU A 14 15.76 -37.96 10.77
CA LEU A 14 16.66 -36.85 10.43
C LEU A 14 17.38 -36.23 11.64
N ASN A 15 17.14 -36.70 12.88
CA ASN A 15 17.70 -36.07 14.08
C ASN A 15 19.11 -36.53 14.47
N ALA A 16 19.74 -37.44 13.73
CA ALA A 16 21.07 -37.94 14.09
C ALA A 16 22.25 -37.19 13.43
N THR A 17 22.00 -36.40 12.37
CA THR A 17 23.05 -35.66 11.64
C THR A 17 22.99 -34.13 11.77
N PHE A 18 21.95 -33.56 12.38
CA PHE A 18 21.76 -32.10 12.46
C PHE A 18 22.28 -31.43 13.74
N ALA A 19 22.71 -32.19 14.75
CA ALA A 19 23.11 -31.61 16.04
C ALA A 19 24.36 -30.71 15.97
N GLN A 20 25.23 -30.91 14.98
CA GLN A 20 26.46 -30.13 14.81
C GLN A 20 26.27 -28.94 13.84
N GLU A 21 25.28 -28.99 12.95
CA GLU A 21 24.92 -27.88 12.05
C GLU A 21 23.92 -26.89 12.67
N LEU A 22 23.10 -27.32 13.64
CA LEU A 22 22.06 -26.47 14.24
C LEU A 22 22.57 -25.15 14.84
N PRO A 23 23.65 -25.11 15.65
CA PRO A 23 24.13 -23.85 16.22
C PRO A 23 24.64 -22.88 15.15
N THR A 24 25.33 -23.41 14.12
CA THR A 24 25.87 -22.65 13.00
C THR A 24 24.75 -22.12 12.10
N VAL A 25 23.78 -22.97 11.73
CA VAL A 25 22.62 -22.60 10.93
C VAL A 25 21.74 -21.60 11.67
N VAL A 26 21.50 -21.77 12.97
CA VAL A 26 20.73 -20.82 13.80
C VAL A 26 21.43 -19.47 13.93
N ASN A 27 22.76 -19.44 14.11
CA ASN A 27 23.53 -18.19 14.13
C ASN A 27 23.50 -17.49 12.76
N THR A 28 23.62 -18.26 11.68
CA THR A 28 23.57 -17.73 10.30
C THR A 28 22.18 -17.19 9.95
N LEU A 29 21.10 -17.85 10.39
CA LEU A 29 19.72 -17.40 10.21
C LEU A 29 19.40 -16.15 11.05
N LYS A 30 19.89 -16.09 12.30
CA LYS A 30 19.69 -14.93 13.19
C LYS A 30 20.31 -13.65 12.61
N GLU A 31 21.47 -13.74 11.96
CA GLU A 31 22.14 -12.59 11.36
C GLU A 31 21.52 -12.16 10.02
N ARG A 32 20.81 -13.06 9.35
CA ARG A 32 20.25 -12.84 8.00
C ARG A 32 18.76 -12.56 7.99
N ILE A 33 18.04 -12.86 9.08
CA ILE A 33 16.60 -12.65 9.19
C ILE A 33 16.30 -11.44 10.07
N SER A 34 15.63 -10.45 9.50
CA SER A 34 15.03 -9.33 10.24
C SER A 34 13.54 -9.56 10.37
N LEU A 35 13.04 -9.52 11.61
CA LEU A 35 11.61 -9.57 11.90
C LEU A 35 11.15 -8.19 12.35
N SER A 36 10.00 -7.75 11.85
CA SER A 36 9.36 -6.52 12.29
C SER A 36 7.85 -6.65 12.23
N GLY A 37 7.15 -5.77 12.93
CA GLY A 37 5.70 -5.81 12.95
C GLY A 37 5.09 -4.53 13.46
N TYR A 38 3.78 -4.41 13.29
CA TYR A 38 3.02 -3.34 13.93
C TYR A 38 1.56 -3.73 14.15
N ALA A 39 0.96 -3.07 15.14
CA ALA A 39 -0.46 -3.12 15.41
C ALA A 39 -1.02 -1.69 15.47
N GLN A 40 -2.22 -1.51 14.92
CA GLN A 40 -3.00 -0.28 14.93
C GLN A 40 -4.41 -0.63 15.41
N THR A 41 -4.81 -0.07 16.54
CA THR A 41 -6.15 -0.22 17.13
C THR A 41 -6.65 1.13 17.60
N GLY A 42 -7.96 1.31 17.71
CA GLY A 42 -8.53 2.62 17.95
C GLY A 42 -10.01 2.60 18.23
N TYR A 43 -10.60 3.78 18.11
CA TYR A 43 -12.03 4.01 18.19
C TYR A 43 -12.47 4.82 16.98
N THR A 44 -13.60 4.46 16.39
CA THR A 44 -14.21 5.17 15.27
C THR A 44 -15.65 5.50 15.61
N TYR A 45 -16.05 6.75 15.41
CA TYR A 45 -17.43 7.22 15.36
C TYR A 45 -17.71 7.73 13.94
N ASP A 46 -18.74 7.22 13.28
CA ASP A 46 -19.14 7.59 11.91
C ASP A 46 -20.65 7.84 11.85
N ASP A 47 -21.04 9.11 11.77
CA ASP A 47 -22.44 9.53 11.77
C ASP A 47 -23.18 9.13 10.50
N ARG A 48 -22.47 8.88 9.39
CA ARG A 48 -23.04 8.37 8.13
C ARG A 48 -23.75 7.04 8.32
N THR A 49 -23.25 6.26 9.27
CA THR A 49 -23.80 4.94 9.62
C THR A 49 -24.52 4.94 10.95
N ASP A 50 -24.49 6.06 11.69
CA ASP A 50 -24.91 6.17 13.09
C ASP A 50 -24.29 5.08 13.99
N LEU A 51 -23.01 4.76 13.75
CA LEU A 51 -22.28 3.72 14.47
C LEU A 51 -21.02 4.25 15.12
N ASN A 52 -20.64 3.57 16.19
CA ASN A 52 -19.33 3.72 16.79
C ASN A 52 -18.79 2.40 17.31
N THR A 53 -17.48 2.26 17.33
CA THR A 53 -16.83 1.00 17.68
C THR A 53 -15.38 1.19 18.11
N PHE A 54 -14.91 0.29 18.97
CA PHE A 54 -13.47 0.03 19.11
C PHE A 54 -13.06 -0.95 18.03
N ASP A 55 -12.03 -0.60 17.26
CA ASP A 55 -11.61 -1.38 16.09
C ASP A 55 -10.13 -1.73 16.11
N ILE A 56 -9.81 -2.92 15.59
CA ILE A 56 -8.46 -3.28 15.21
C ILE A 56 -8.35 -2.96 13.72
N LYS A 57 -7.60 -1.92 13.39
CA LYS A 57 -7.44 -1.49 12.00
C LYS A 57 -6.51 -2.44 11.26
N ARG A 58 -5.33 -2.72 11.83
CA ARG A 58 -4.27 -3.52 11.17
C ARG A 58 -3.39 -4.21 12.19
N ILE A 59 -3.04 -5.46 11.92
CA ILE A 59 -1.94 -6.17 12.58
C ILE A 59 -1.11 -6.82 11.49
N ILE A 60 0.16 -6.42 11.35
CA ILE A 60 1.06 -6.89 10.29
C ILE A 60 2.35 -7.42 10.88
N PHE A 61 2.79 -8.55 10.35
CA PHE A 61 4.12 -9.09 10.58
C PHE A 61 4.90 -9.17 9.27
N MET A 62 6.18 -8.86 9.36
CA MET A 62 7.11 -8.83 8.23
C MET A 62 8.38 -9.58 8.59
N ALA A 63 8.84 -10.40 7.65
CA ALA A 63 10.11 -11.09 7.73
C ALA A 63 10.93 -10.80 6.46
N GLU A 64 12.17 -10.35 6.66
CA GLU A 64 13.15 -10.14 5.60
C GLU A 64 14.30 -11.12 5.81
N GLY A 65 14.56 -11.96 4.81
CA GLY A 65 15.68 -12.90 4.79
C GLY A 65 16.72 -12.50 3.74
N LYS A 66 17.92 -12.13 4.18
CA LYS A 66 19.10 -11.88 3.33
C LYS A 66 19.80 -13.20 3.04
N ILE A 67 19.42 -13.85 1.93
CA ILE A 67 19.98 -15.15 1.54
C ILE A 67 21.47 -15.01 1.19
N THR A 68 21.82 -13.93 0.50
CA THR A 68 23.20 -13.47 0.23
C THR A 68 23.24 -11.95 0.29
N ASP A 69 24.41 -11.34 0.13
CA ASP A 69 24.56 -9.87 0.05
C ASP A 69 23.78 -9.22 -1.10
N LYS A 70 23.40 -10.01 -2.11
CA LYS A 70 22.63 -9.55 -3.29
C LYS A 70 21.23 -10.11 -3.37
N TRP A 71 20.89 -11.11 -2.56
CA TRP A 71 19.63 -11.86 -2.70
C TRP A 71 18.79 -11.76 -1.44
N LEU A 72 17.57 -11.24 -1.59
CA LEU A 72 16.60 -11.01 -0.53
C LEU A 72 15.32 -11.80 -0.79
N CYS A 73 14.74 -12.34 0.27
CA CYS A 73 13.38 -12.84 0.30
C CYS A 73 12.59 -12.04 1.34
N TYR A 74 11.40 -11.58 0.96
CA TYR A 74 10.53 -10.78 1.81
C TYR A 74 9.18 -11.45 1.96
N PHE A 75 8.64 -11.39 3.17
CA PHE A 75 7.33 -11.91 3.52
C PHE A 75 6.60 -10.89 4.39
N MET A 76 5.35 -10.60 4.05
CA MET A 76 4.45 -9.78 4.87
C MET A 76 3.10 -10.48 4.97
N TYR A 77 2.61 -10.60 6.20
CA TYR A 77 1.31 -11.19 6.51
C TYR A 77 0.47 -10.22 7.34
N THR A 78 -0.80 -10.07 6.94
CA THR A 78 -1.79 -9.33 7.71
C THR A 78 -2.67 -10.31 8.49
N PHE A 79 -2.64 -10.21 9.82
CA PHE A 79 -3.45 -11.08 10.67
C PHE A 79 -4.95 -10.81 10.47
N GLY A 80 -5.75 -11.88 10.45
CA GLY A 80 -7.18 -11.81 10.13
C GLY A 80 -7.48 -11.59 8.65
N GLY A 81 -6.46 -11.57 7.78
CA GLY A 81 -6.60 -11.33 6.34
C GLY A 81 -5.86 -12.35 5.49
N THR A 82 -5.18 -11.87 4.45
CA THR A 82 -4.53 -12.68 3.42
C THR A 82 -3.01 -12.52 3.44
N LEU A 83 -2.31 -13.33 2.66
CA LEU A 83 -0.90 -13.12 2.36
C LEU A 83 -0.73 -11.80 1.61
N THR A 84 0.03 -10.87 2.19
CA THR A 84 0.09 -9.48 1.74
C THR A 84 1.22 -9.28 0.72
N GLU A 85 2.45 -9.61 1.09
CA GLU A 85 3.59 -9.56 0.17
C GLU A 85 4.43 -10.81 0.30
N ILE A 86 4.87 -11.32 -0.82
CA ILE A 86 5.87 -12.38 -0.91
C ILE A 86 6.68 -12.15 -2.17
N TYR A 87 7.94 -11.82 -2.04
CA TYR A 87 8.79 -11.64 -3.21
C TYR A 87 10.23 -11.97 -2.93
N SER A 88 10.93 -12.27 -4.00
CA SER A 88 12.38 -12.35 -3.98
C SER A 88 12.98 -11.25 -4.84
N GLN A 89 14.08 -10.67 -4.37
CA GLN A 89 14.78 -9.61 -5.07
C GLN A 89 16.26 -9.95 -5.20
N TYR A 90 16.78 -9.76 -6.40
CA TYR A 90 18.21 -9.78 -6.68
C TYR A 90 18.73 -8.38 -7.03
N THR A 91 19.76 -7.93 -6.34
CA THR A 91 20.38 -6.62 -6.54
C THR A 91 21.69 -6.77 -7.32
N PHE A 92 21.69 -6.36 -8.59
CA PHE A 92 22.89 -6.37 -9.42
C PHE A 92 23.83 -5.22 -9.04
N SER A 93 23.25 -4.04 -8.85
CA SER A 93 23.90 -2.80 -8.39
C SER A 93 22.87 -1.87 -7.76
N THR A 94 23.29 -0.71 -7.24
CA THR A 94 22.35 0.34 -6.80
C THR A 94 21.44 0.83 -7.93
N ALA A 95 21.94 0.81 -9.17
CA ALA A 95 21.22 1.25 -10.35
C ALA A 95 20.29 0.20 -10.94
N LEU A 96 20.39 -1.08 -10.52
CA LEU A 96 19.58 -2.16 -11.08
C LEU A 96 19.37 -3.32 -10.10
N SER A 97 18.11 -3.60 -9.81
CA SER A 97 17.64 -4.80 -9.14
C SER A 97 16.41 -5.36 -9.86
N ALA A 98 16.18 -6.66 -9.70
CA ALA A 98 15.00 -7.35 -10.20
C ALA A 98 14.23 -7.99 -9.03
N ARG A 99 12.91 -7.80 -9.00
CA ARG A 99 12.00 -8.34 -7.97
C ARG A 99 10.91 -9.17 -8.64
N LEU A 100 10.72 -10.39 -8.16
CA LEU A 100 9.67 -11.30 -8.63
C LEU A 100 8.80 -11.73 -7.46
N GLY A 101 7.48 -11.64 -7.62
CA GLY A 101 6.50 -12.10 -6.64
C GLY A 101 5.31 -11.16 -6.52
N GLN A 102 4.72 -11.12 -5.34
CA GLN A 102 3.61 -10.26 -4.98
C GLN A 102 4.10 -9.10 -4.12
N PHE A 103 3.87 -7.87 -4.58
CA PHE A 103 4.34 -6.66 -3.93
C PHE A 103 3.43 -5.47 -4.28
N LYS A 104 3.65 -4.33 -3.63
CA LYS A 104 2.94 -3.09 -3.96
C LYS A 104 3.19 -2.68 -5.40
N THR A 105 2.11 -2.45 -6.13
CA THR A 105 2.13 -1.90 -7.47
C THR A 105 2.84 -0.53 -7.43
N PRO A 106 3.86 -0.28 -8.27
CA PRO A 106 4.60 0.99 -8.27
C PRO A 106 3.78 2.11 -8.92
N TYR A 107 2.63 2.42 -8.34
CA TYR A 107 1.66 3.39 -8.79
C TYR A 107 1.17 4.21 -7.60
N SER A 108 1.21 5.54 -7.71
CA SER A 108 1.04 6.52 -6.63
C SER A 108 2.15 6.49 -5.58
N ILE A 109 2.58 7.67 -5.13
CA ILE A 109 3.48 7.86 -3.99
C ILE A 109 2.88 7.25 -2.74
N GLU A 110 1.60 7.52 -2.48
CA GLU A 110 0.92 7.10 -1.26
C GLU A 110 0.77 5.60 -1.16
N ASN A 111 0.44 4.92 -2.26
CA ASN A 111 0.32 3.47 -2.27
C ASN A 111 1.61 2.80 -1.80
N LEU A 112 2.77 3.34 -2.19
CA LEU A 112 4.09 2.80 -1.81
C LEU A 112 4.41 3.01 -0.32
N MET A 113 3.81 4.00 0.33
CA MET A 113 4.10 4.33 1.73
C MET A 113 3.52 3.31 2.72
N SER A 114 4.23 3.08 3.82
CA SER A 114 3.71 2.24 4.91
C SER A 114 2.56 2.94 5.65
N PRO A 115 1.49 2.22 6.02
CA PRO A 115 0.47 2.73 6.95
C PRO A 115 1.03 3.26 8.28
N THR A 116 2.25 2.87 8.65
CA THR A 116 2.89 3.32 9.89
C THR A 116 3.55 4.70 9.79
N VAL A 117 3.74 5.20 8.56
CA VAL A 117 4.43 6.49 8.32
C VAL A 117 3.49 7.56 7.77
N VAL A 118 2.42 7.17 7.07
CA VAL A 118 1.40 8.12 6.59
C VAL A 118 0.71 8.81 7.77
N GLU A 119 0.28 10.05 7.54
CA GLU A 119 -0.23 10.95 8.55
C GLU A 119 -1.67 10.61 8.94
N LEU A 120 -2.47 10.15 7.96
CA LEU A 120 -3.91 9.89 8.11
C LEU A 120 -4.19 8.49 8.66
N ILE A 121 -5.18 8.36 9.54
CA ILE A 121 -5.56 7.08 10.18
C ILE A 121 -6.10 6.08 9.16
N ASN A 122 -7.00 6.51 8.27
CA ASN A 122 -7.55 5.63 7.24
C ASN A 122 -6.48 5.16 6.25
N CYS A 123 -5.39 5.93 6.11
CA CYS A 123 -4.37 5.76 5.07
C CYS A 123 -4.97 5.89 3.67
N ALA A 124 -4.18 6.35 2.71
CA ALA A 124 -4.62 6.55 1.34
C ALA A 124 -5.76 7.58 1.15
N SER A 125 -5.59 8.47 0.19
CA SER A 125 -6.64 9.36 -0.31
C SER A 125 -7.74 8.54 -1.00
N LEU A 126 -8.92 9.13 -1.18
CA LEU A 126 -10.02 8.53 -1.95
C LEU A 126 -9.55 8.10 -3.35
N ALA A 127 -8.79 8.97 -4.01
CA ALA A 127 -8.27 8.73 -5.35
C ALA A 127 -7.24 7.59 -5.39
N THR A 128 -6.31 7.55 -4.43
CA THR A 128 -5.34 6.46 -4.30
C THR A 128 -6.06 5.15 -3.99
N ASN A 129 -7.03 5.16 -3.07
CA ASN A 129 -7.80 3.98 -2.69
C ASN A 129 -8.47 3.33 -3.91
N TYR A 130 -9.14 4.13 -4.73
CA TYR A 130 -9.79 3.66 -5.95
C TYR A 130 -8.78 3.27 -7.04
N LEU A 131 -7.93 4.21 -7.46
CA LEU A 131 -7.11 4.03 -8.67
C LEU A 131 -5.96 3.05 -8.48
N ALA A 132 -5.44 2.89 -7.26
CA ALA A 132 -4.44 1.85 -6.96
C ALA A 132 -5.09 0.54 -6.48
N GLY A 133 -6.40 0.51 -6.22
CA GLY A 133 -7.08 -0.68 -5.70
C GLY A 133 -6.63 -1.07 -4.30
N ILE A 134 -6.45 -0.09 -3.41
CA ILE A 134 -6.05 -0.36 -2.02
C ILE A 134 -7.23 -0.96 -1.26
N ASP A 135 -8.41 -0.36 -1.40
CA ASP A 135 -9.64 -0.84 -0.83
C ASP A 135 -10.61 -1.32 -1.93
N ASN A 136 -11.82 -1.70 -1.53
CA ASN A 136 -12.82 -2.25 -2.42
C ASN A 136 -13.72 -1.16 -3.06
N SER A 137 -13.24 0.09 -3.20
CA SER A 137 -13.99 1.18 -3.84
C SER A 137 -14.06 1.01 -5.36
N ASP A 138 -13.00 0.50 -5.99
CA ASP A 138 -13.04 0.02 -7.38
C ASP A 138 -13.58 -1.42 -7.41
N LYS A 139 -14.86 -1.57 -7.74
CA LYS A 139 -15.52 -2.90 -7.81
C LYS A 139 -15.03 -3.75 -8.97
N LEU A 140 -14.55 -3.14 -10.05
CA LEU A 140 -14.05 -3.90 -11.20
C LEU A 140 -12.74 -4.61 -10.83
N TYR A 141 -11.89 -3.96 -10.02
CA TYR A 141 -10.58 -4.52 -9.64
C TYR A 141 -10.56 -5.18 -8.25
N GLY A 142 -11.36 -4.69 -7.31
CA GLY A 142 -11.44 -5.18 -5.93
C GLY A 142 -10.38 -4.57 -4.99
N GLY A 143 -10.50 -4.92 -3.70
CA GLY A 143 -9.56 -4.49 -2.65
C GLY A 143 -8.31 -5.36 -2.59
N THR A 144 -7.23 -4.87 -3.18
CA THR A 144 -5.95 -5.61 -3.29
C THR A 144 -4.88 -5.12 -2.31
N GLY A 145 -5.18 -4.06 -1.54
CA GLY A 145 -4.17 -3.36 -0.75
C GLY A 145 -3.11 -2.68 -1.61
N GLY A 146 -3.41 -2.40 -2.89
CA GLY A 146 -2.53 -1.74 -3.84
C GLY A 146 -1.39 -2.61 -4.33
N ARG A 147 -1.66 -3.92 -4.46
CA ARG A 147 -0.67 -4.96 -4.71
C ARG A 147 -1.09 -5.87 -5.84
N ASP A 148 -0.09 -6.42 -6.49
CA ASP A 148 -0.27 -7.37 -7.57
C ASP A 148 0.95 -8.29 -7.68
N ILE A 149 0.84 -9.31 -8.52
CA ILE A 149 1.87 -10.31 -8.78
C ILE A 149 2.57 -9.95 -10.10
N GLY A 150 3.90 -9.87 -10.07
CA GLY A 150 4.66 -9.52 -11.27
C GLY A 150 6.16 -9.61 -11.13
N LEU A 151 6.83 -9.13 -12.18
CA LEU A 151 8.26 -8.91 -12.24
C LEU A 151 8.52 -7.41 -12.35
N MET A 152 9.40 -6.88 -11.50
CA MET A 152 9.79 -5.47 -11.50
C MET A 152 11.30 -5.34 -11.63
N ILE A 153 11.73 -4.38 -12.44
CA ILE A 153 13.10 -3.84 -12.42
C ILE A 153 13.08 -2.44 -11.81
N GLN A 154 14.08 -2.13 -10.98
CA GLN A 154 14.15 -0.85 -10.29
C GLN A 154 15.58 -0.48 -9.94
N GLY A 155 15.83 0.81 -9.68
CA GLY A 155 17.13 1.27 -9.21
C GLY A 155 17.20 2.78 -8.98
N ASP A 156 18.34 3.18 -8.42
CA ASP A 156 18.70 4.56 -8.13
C ASP A 156 19.86 5.00 -9.04
N LEU A 157 19.66 6.10 -9.77
CA LEU A 157 20.64 6.69 -10.67
C LEU A 157 21.23 7.98 -10.07
N TRP A 158 22.50 8.25 -10.38
CA TRP A 158 23.25 9.45 -9.97
C TRP A 158 23.16 9.76 -8.47
N GLY A 159 23.41 8.76 -7.64
CA GLY A 159 23.36 8.94 -6.17
C GLY A 159 21.95 9.21 -5.65
N ASN A 160 20.94 8.52 -6.20
CA ASN A 160 19.52 8.65 -5.82
C ASN A 160 18.90 10.00 -6.22
N TRP A 161 19.47 10.70 -7.20
CA TRP A 161 18.83 11.85 -7.81
C TRP A 161 17.57 11.43 -8.60
N LEU A 162 17.60 10.24 -9.21
CA LEU A 162 16.45 9.63 -9.88
C LEU A 162 16.27 8.20 -9.38
N HIS A 163 15.08 7.89 -8.90
CA HIS A 163 14.61 6.54 -8.62
C HIS A 163 13.60 6.12 -9.69
N TYR A 164 13.69 4.89 -10.19
CA TYR A 164 12.76 4.34 -11.16
C TYR A 164 12.31 2.94 -10.79
N GLN A 165 11.06 2.61 -11.14
CA GLN A 165 10.51 1.26 -11.10
C GLN A 165 9.74 1.01 -12.40
N LEU A 166 9.91 -0.17 -12.99
CA LEU A 166 9.13 -0.64 -14.13
C LEU A 166 8.74 -2.10 -13.87
N ALA A 167 7.45 -2.37 -13.85
CA ALA A 167 6.90 -3.68 -13.56
C ALA A 167 5.99 -4.18 -14.69
N LEU A 168 6.04 -5.49 -14.91
CA LEU A 168 5.05 -6.24 -15.68
C LEU A 168 4.27 -7.10 -14.68
N MET A 169 2.96 -6.86 -14.58
CA MET A 169 2.12 -7.45 -13.55
C MET A 169 0.87 -8.11 -14.15
N ASN A 170 0.24 -9.03 -13.42
CA ASN A 170 -0.94 -9.76 -13.90
C ASN A 170 -2.17 -8.85 -14.11
N GLY A 171 -2.27 -7.75 -13.38
CA GLY A 171 -3.41 -6.84 -13.45
C GLY A 171 -4.66 -7.34 -12.71
N GLN A 172 -4.58 -8.46 -11.97
CA GLN A 172 -5.70 -9.02 -11.21
C GLN A 172 -5.60 -8.75 -9.71
N GLY A 173 -4.42 -8.38 -9.23
CA GLY A 173 -4.19 -8.06 -7.83
C GLY A 173 -3.72 -9.24 -7.00
N ILE A 174 -3.89 -9.09 -5.70
CA ILE A 174 -3.28 -9.94 -4.70
C ILE A 174 -3.91 -11.34 -4.62
N ASN A 175 -3.07 -12.39 -4.51
CA ASN A 175 -3.47 -13.79 -4.34
C ASN A 175 -4.40 -14.35 -5.43
N LEU A 176 -4.45 -13.68 -6.59
CA LEU A 176 -5.27 -14.10 -7.72
C LEU A 176 -4.40 -14.52 -8.89
N LYS A 177 -4.87 -15.55 -9.59
CA LYS A 177 -4.35 -15.86 -10.92
C LYS A 177 -4.90 -14.83 -11.88
N ASP A 178 -4.10 -14.49 -12.88
CA ASP A 178 -4.57 -13.71 -14.00
C ASP A 178 -5.75 -14.40 -14.69
N GLN A 179 -6.77 -13.63 -15.02
CA GLN A 179 -8.00 -14.09 -15.66
C GLN A 179 -8.09 -13.67 -17.13
N ASN A 180 -7.06 -12.98 -17.65
CA ASN A 180 -6.93 -12.67 -19.07
C ASN A 180 -5.51 -12.95 -19.59
N LYS A 181 -5.24 -12.54 -20.83
CA LYS A 181 -3.95 -12.78 -21.53
C LYS A 181 -3.04 -11.55 -21.56
N ASN A 182 -3.52 -10.40 -21.09
CA ASN A 182 -2.77 -9.16 -21.08
C ASN A 182 -1.94 -9.09 -19.81
N LYS A 183 -1.00 -8.15 -19.77
CA LYS A 183 -0.26 -7.81 -18.57
C LYS A 183 -0.30 -6.31 -18.41
N ASP A 184 -0.34 -5.87 -17.17
CA ASP A 184 -0.22 -4.46 -16.86
C ASP A 184 1.25 -4.06 -16.89
N ILE A 185 1.55 -3.01 -17.64
CA ILE A 185 2.83 -2.32 -17.57
C ILE A 185 2.66 -1.17 -16.58
N VAL A 186 3.46 -1.18 -15.53
CA VAL A 186 3.38 -0.20 -14.45
C VAL A 186 4.73 0.48 -14.30
N GLY A 187 4.76 1.80 -14.39
CA GLY A 187 5.98 2.59 -14.27
C GLY A 187 5.88 3.63 -13.16
N ASN A 188 7.00 3.88 -12.48
CA ASN A 188 7.17 4.96 -11.52
C ASN A 188 8.52 5.65 -11.75
N LEU A 189 8.51 6.98 -11.70
CA LEU A 189 9.72 7.80 -11.69
C LEU A 189 9.62 8.82 -10.55
N MET A 190 10.69 8.97 -9.78
CA MET A 190 10.80 9.94 -8.71
C MET A 190 12.16 10.65 -8.80
N VAL A 191 12.15 11.95 -9.03
CA VAL A 191 13.34 12.80 -9.08
C VAL A 191 13.46 13.57 -7.76
N LYS A 192 14.68 13.66 -7.24
CA LYS A 192 15.02 14.36 -6.00
C LYS A 192 15.98 15.52 -6.31
N PRO A 193 15.47 16.62 -6.92
CA PRO A 193 16.34 17.74 -7.30
C PRO A 193 17.00 18.40 -6.09
N LEU A 194 16.36 18.32 -4.91
CA LEU A 194 16.87 18.87 -3.65
C LEU A 194 16.62 17.86 -2.53
N LYS A 195 17.40 17.93 -1.44
CA LYS A 195 17.25 17.01 -0.30
C LYS A 195 15.86 17.04 0.36
N TRP A 196 15.14 18.15 0.22
CA TRP A 196 13.82 18.38 0.79
C TRP A 196 12.68 18.28 -0.24
N LEU A 197 12.99 18.07 -1.53
CA LEU A 197 12.00 18.07 -2.62
C LEU A 197 12.12 16.79 -3.44
N SER A 198 11.02 16.06 -3.54
CA SER A 198 10.87 14.97 -4.52
C SER A 198 9.67 15.24 -5.41
N VAL A 199 9.83 15.04 -6.71
CA VAL A 199 8.76 15.19 -7.71
C VAL A 199 8.75 13.94 -8.56
N GLY A 200 7.56 13.38 -8.79
CA GLY A 200 7.46 12.12 -9.49
C GLY A 200 6.12 11.91 -10.16
N GLY A 201 6.04 10.80 -10.88
CA GLY A 201 4.82 10.34 -11.49
C GLY A 201 4.86 8.84 -11.72
N SER A 202 3.69 8.28 -11.97
CA SER A 202 3.54 6.86 -12.23
C SER A 202 2.37 6.58 -13.14
N PHE A 203 2.35 5.42 -13.77
CA PHE A 203 1.25 4.99 -14.62
C PHE A 203 1.01 3.49 -14.51
N ILE A 204 -0.22 3.08 -14.84
CA ILE A 204 -0.64 1.72 -15.13
C ILE A 204 -1.22 1.75 -16.55
N GLN A 205 -0.78 0.84 -17.40
CA GLN A 205 -1.33 0.64 -18.73
C GLN A 205 -1.52 -0.85 -18.99
N GLY A 206 -2.76 -1.27 -19.23
CA GLY A 206 -3.07 -2.66 -19.53
C GLY A 206 -4.56 -2.93 -19.64
N LYS A 207 -4.95 -4.17 -19.34
CA LYS A 207 -6.35 -4.60 -19.37
C LYS A 207 -6.69 -5.39 -18.11
N GLY A 208 -7.62 -4.87 -17.33
CA GLY A 208 -8.18 -5.59 -16.20
C GLY A 208 -9.23 -6.60 -16.65
N HIS A 209 -9.54 -7.55 -15.77
CA HIS A 209 -10.68 -8.45 -15.89
C HIS A 209 -11.61 -8.21 -14.70
N ALA A 210 -12.86 -7.84 -14.97
CA ALA A 210 -13.77 -7.32 -13.97
C ALA A 210 -14.22 -8.39 -12.96
N LEU A 211 -13.90 -8.20 -11.67
CA LEU A 211 -14.31 -9.10 -10.59
C LEU A 211 -15.79 -8.96 -10.22
N ALA A 212 -16.36 -7.77 -10.43
CA ALA A 212 -17.78 -7.47 -10.20
C ALA A 212 -18.22 -6.34 -11.13
N ALA A 213 -19.54 -6.15 -11.26
CA ALA A 213 -20.09 -4.96 -11.90
C ALA A 213 -19.90 -3.71 -11.01
N SER A 214 -19.87 -2.53 -11.63
CA SER A 214 -19.67 -1.25 -10.95
C SER A 214 -20.73 -0.23 -11.39
N GLU A 215 -21.36 0.45 -10.43
CA GLU A 215 -22.25 1.57 -10.72
C GLU A 215 -21.48 2.80 -11.19
N ILE A 216 -20.23 2.96 -10.74
CA ILE A 216 -19.34 4.06 -11.13
C ILE A 216 -18.88 3.88 -12.58
N VAL A 217 -18.68 2.64 -13.02
CA VAL A 217 -18.21 2.31 -14.38
C VAL A 217 -19.26 1.42 -15.07
N PRO A 218 -20.39 2.01 -15.52
CA PRO A 218 -21.46 1.24 -16.15
C PRO A 218 -21.02 0.68 -17.51
N GLY A 219 -21.59 -0.46 -17.90
CA GLY A 219 -21.34 -1.09 -19.20
C GLY A 219 -20.19 -2.10 -19.23
N ILE A 220 -19.54 -2.36 -18.08
CA ILE A 220 -18.60 -3.48 -17.89
C ILE A 220 -19.26 -4.47 -16.94
N ALA A 221 -19.54 -5.68 -17.43
CA ALA A 221 -20.09 -6.76 -16.62
C ALA A 221 -18.97 -7.53 -15.89
N GLN A 222 -19.35 -8.28 -14.85
CA GLN A 222 -18.43 -9.23 -14.22
C GLN A 222 -17.94 -10.23 -15.28
N GLY A 223 -16.63 -10.45 -15.33
CA GLY A 223 -15.97 -11.32 -16.30
C GLY A 223 -15.57 -10.64 -17.61
N ASP A 224 -15.88 -9.35 -17.80
CA ASP A 224 -15.43 -8.61 -18.97
C ASP A 224 -13.98 -8.14 -18.82
N ASP A 225 -13.23 -8.23 -19.91
CA ASP A 225 -11.95 -7.53 -20.04
C ASP A 225 -12.19 -6.06 -20.37
N TYR A 226 -11.47 -5.16 -19.70
CA TYR A 226 -11.58 -3.72 -19.94
C TYR A 226 -10.22 -3.05 -19.97
N THR A 227 -10.10 -1.99 -20.77
CA THR A 227 -8.87 -1.18 -20.80
C THR A 227 -8.74 -0.42 -19.49
N ARG A 228 -7.57 -0.49 -18.85
CA ARG A 228 -7.25 0.24 -17.63
C ARG A 228 -5.98 1.07 -17.85
N ASN A 229 -6.16 2.38 -17.96
CA ASN A 229 -5.09 3.34 -18.13
C ASN A 229 -5.17 4.39 -17.03
N ARG A 230 -4.19 4.41 -16.13
CA ARG A 230 -4.19 5.29 -14.96
C ARG A 230 -2.84 5.97 -14.84
N TRP A 231 -2.80 7.22 -14.42
CA TRP A 231 -1.55 7.93 -14.18
C TRP A 231 -1.69 8.87 -12.98
N ALA A 232 -0.56 9.14 -12.33
CA ALA A 232 -0.45 10.02 -11.19
C ALA A 232 0.78 10.91 -11.33
N ALA A 233 0.70 12.13 -10.82
CA ALA A 233 1.82 13.05 -10.70
C ALA A 233 1.79 13.71 -9.31
N GLY A 234 2.96 13.83 -8.70
CA GLY A 234 3.06 14.08 -7.27
C GLY A 234 4.31 14.82 -6.82
N VAL A 235 4.21 15.39 -5.63
CA VAL A 235 5.30 16.09 -4.96
C VAL A 235 5.35 15.73 -3.47
N LEU A 236 6.57 15.60 -2.98
CA LEU A 236 6.92 15.47 -1.57
C LEU A 236 7.83 16.64 -1.18
N VAL A 237 7.46 17.35 -0.13
CA VAL A 237 8.25 18.42 0.47
C VAL A 237 8.51 18.07 1.92
N GLU A 238 9.78 17.88 2.29
CA GLU A 238 10.21 17.54 3.64
C GLU A 238 11.05 18.69 4.21
N THR A 239 10.41 19.61 4.93
CA THR A 239 11.09 20.74 5.57
C THR A 239 10.83 20.76 7.07
N LYS A 240 11.54 21.63 7.79
CA LYS A 240 11.19 21.98 9.17
C LYS A 240 10.69 23.42 9.17
N PRO A 241 9.48 23.71 9.70
CA PRO A 241 8.65 22.83 10.54
C PRO A 241 7.56 22.03 9.79
N VAL A 242 7.54 21.98 8.44
CA VAL A 242 6.40 21.42 7.68
C VAL A 242 6.83 20.33 6.69
N SER A 243 6.09 19.23 6.70
CA SER A 243 6.11 18.23 5.63
C SER A 243 4.80 18.28 4.83
N LEU A 244 4.87 18.19 3.51
CA LEU A 244 3.73 18.23 2.60
C LEU A 244 3.84 17.09 1.58
N ARG A 245 2.72 16.42 1.32
CA ARG A 245 2.58 15.40 0.28
C ARG A 245 1.32 15.68 -0.52
N SER A 246 1.44 15.69 -1.84
CA SER A 246 0.31 15.93 -2.73
C SER A 246 0.45 15.17 -4.03
N GLU A 247 -0.67 14.64 -4.54
CA GLU A 247 -0.75 14.04 -5.86
C GLU A 247 -2.05 14.41 -6.56
N TYR A 248 -1.97 14.50 -7.89
CA TYR A 248 -3.10 14.40 -8.79
C TYR A 248 -3.09 13.03 -9.46
N LEU A 249 -4.24 12.37 -9.50
CA LEU A 249 -4.41 11.06 -10.12
C LEU A 249 -5.54 11.11 -11.15
N ASN A 250 -5.38 10.39 -12.24
CA ASN A 250 -6.37 10.27 -13.30
C ASN A 250 -6.49 8.82 -13.78
N GLY A 251 -7.71 8.38 -14.04
CA GLY A 251 -8.01 7.07 -14.59
C GLY A 251 -8.88 7.15 -15.83
N LYS A 252 -8.67 6.22 -16.75
CA LYS A 252 -9.59 5.85 -17.83
C LYS A 252 -9.78 4.32 -17.79
N ASP A 253 -10.95 3.90 -17.33
CA ASP A 253 -11.36 2.50 -17.23
C ASP A 253 -12.52 2.25 -18.20
N GLY A 254 -12.28 1.46 -19.25
CA GLY A 254 -13.17 1.42 -20.41
C GLY A 254 -13.28 2.81 -21.05
N GLU A 255 -14.49 3.36 -21.15
CA GLU A 255 -14.72 4.74 -21.60
C GLU A 255 -14.89 5.75 -20.46
N ILE A 256 -14.94 5.29 -19.21
CA ILE A 256 -15.18 6.16 -18.06
C ILE A 256 -13.89 6.78 -17.58
N LYS A 257 -13.95 8.09 -17.32
CA LYS A 257 -12.83 8.88 -16.80
C LYS A 257 -13.08 9.24 -15.34
N SER A 258 -12.05 9.08 -14.53
CA SER A 258 -12.03 9.47 -13.12
C SER A 258 -10.81 10.35 -12.85
N ASP A 259 -10.88 11.18 -11.81
CA ASP A 259 -9.73 11.90 -11.30
C ASP A 259 -9.86 12.24 -9.83
N GLY A 260 -8.73 12.57 -9.23
CA GLY A 260 -8.72 13.07 -7.87
C GLY A 260 -7.43 13.80 -7.56
N PHE A 261 -7.48 14.52 -6.46
CA PHE A 261 -6.38 15.33 -5.97
C PHE A 261 -6.39 15.28 -4.46
N TYR A 262 -5.22 15.10 -3.87
CA TYR A 262 -5.07 15.23 -2.43
C TYR A 262 -3.85 16.06 -2.06
N ALA A 263 -3.90 16.68 -0.89
CA ALA A 263 -2.79 17.32 -0.24
C ALA A 263 -2.87 17.07 1.28
N VAL A 264 -1.78 16.56 1.86
CA VAL A 264 -1.64 16.31 3.29
C VAL A 264 -0.46 17.11 3.81
N ALA A 265 -0.68 17.90 4.84
CA ALA A 265 0.36 18.66 5.53
C ALA A 265 0.52 18.17 6.97
N SER A 266 1.76 18.00 7.41
CA SER A 266 2.13 17.74 8.79
C SER A 266 2.99 18.88 9.32
N PHE A 267 2.52 19.52 10.39
CA PHE A 267 3.20 20.61 11.09
C PHE A 267 3.85 20.06 12.36
N HIS A 268 5.18 20.04 12.39
CA HIS A 268 5.98 19.51 13.50
C HIS A 268 6.05 20.51 14.66
N LEU A 269 4.94 20.65 15.40
CA LEU A 269 4.79 21.59 16.51
C LEU A 269 5.87 21.41 17.59
N ILE A 270 6.13 20.15 17.95
CA ILE A 270 7.27 19.78 18.80
C ILE A 270 8.03 18.67 18.05
N PRO A 271 9.26 18.94 17.58
CA PRO A 271 10.02 17.99 16.78
C PRO A 271 10.06 16.58 17.42
N ASN A 272 9.70 15.58 16.62
CA ASN A 272 9.67 14.16 17.00
C ASN A 272 8.71 13.81 18.16
N LYS A 273 7.79 14.70 18.54
CA LYS A 273 6.83 14.45 19.62
C LYS A 273 5.40 14.76 19.23
N ILE A 274 5.11 15.96 18.73
CA ILE A 274 3.75 16.39 18.45
C ILE A 274 3.68 16.99 17.06
N ASP A 275 2.78 16.46 16.25
CA ASP A 275 2.45 17.01 14.94
C ASP A 275 0.96 17.35 14.85
N ALA A 276 0.63 18.48 14.23
CA ALA A 276 -0.70 18.75 13.73
C ALA A 276 -0.79 18.30 12.27
N VAL A 277 -1.93 17.76 11.86
CA VAL A 277 -2.17 17.23 10.52
C VAL A 277 -3.39 17.91 9.92
N ALA A 278 -3.28 18.33 8.67
CA ALA A 278 -4.39 18.81 7.87
C ALA A 278 -4.38 18.12 6.50
N SER A 279 -5.55 17.79 5.97
CA SER A 279 -5.68 17.19 4.64
C SER A 279 -6.88 17.71 3.89
N TYR A 280 -6.70 17.83 2.57
CA TYR A 280 -7.74 17.96 1.58
C TYR A 280 -7.66 16.77 0.63
N ASP A 281 -8.77 16.10 0.37
CA ASP A 281 -8.81 14.90 -0.47
C ASP A 281 -10.09 14.89 -1.30
N TYR A 282 -9.94 15.10 -2.61
CA TYR A 282 -11.02 15.14 -3.59
C TYR A 282 -10.92 13.94 -4.53
N PHE A 283 -12.06 13.32 -4.81
CA PHE A 283 -12.15 12.31 -5.85
C PHE A 283 -13.46 12.39 -6.63
N ASN A 284 -13.36 12.16 -7.94
CA ASN A 284 -14.45 12.01 -8.87
C ASN A 284 -14.33 10.66 -9.58
N GLY A 285 -15.15 9.69 -9.16
CA GLY A 285 -15.12 8.33 -9.69
C GLY A 285 -15.63 8.22 -11.13
N ASN A 286 -16.48 9.15 -11.55
CA ASN A 286 -17.01 9.20 -12.91
C ASN A 286 -17.33 10.64 -13.30
N LYS A 287 -16.50 11.21 -14.17
CA LYS A 287 -16.63 12.61 -14.65
C LYS A 287 -17.96 12.89 -15.35
N SER A 288 -18.56 11.91 -16.01
CA SER A 288 -19.80 12.07 -16.76
C SER A 288 -21.02 12.13 -15.83
N LEU A 289 -20.99 11.41 -14.71
CA LEU A 289 -22.03 11.45 -13.68
C LEU A 289 -21.76 12.54 -12.63
N GLY A 290 -20.50 12.97 -12.51
CA GLY A 290 -20.05 13.85 -11.45
C GLY A 290 -20.12 13.19 -10.08
N ASN A 291 -19.79 11.90 -9.98
CA ASN A 291 -19.72 11.14 -8.74
C ASN A 291 -18.55 11.65 -7.88
N GLN A 292 -18.81 12.64 -7.03
CA GLN A 292 -17.78 13.43 -6.35
C GLN A 292 -17.88 13.34 -4.83
N GLN A 293 -16.73 13.24 -4.17
CA GLN A 293 -16.61 13.41 -2.73
C GLN A 293 -15.33 14.20 -2.40
N THR A 294 -15.43 15.07 -1.40
CA THR A 294 -14.30 15.80 -0.82
C THR A 294 -14.23 15.54 0.68
N ASN A 295 -13.07 15.14 1.18
CA ASN A 295 -12.80 15.00 2.60
C ASN A 295 -11.86 16.12 3.08
N TYR A 296 -12.22 16.72 4.21
CA TYR A 296 -11.38 17.65 4.95
C TYR A 296 -10.98 16.98 6.27
N VAL A 297 -9.69 16.86 6.54
CA VAL A 297 -9.18 16.23 7.76
C VAL A 297 -8.41 17.25 8.57
N ALA A 298 -8.68 17.28 9.88
CA ALA A 298 -7.84 17.95 10.86
C ALA A 298 -7.52 16.97 11.99
N GLY A 299 -6.29 16.99 12.49
CA GLY A 299 -5.90 16.06 13.55
C GLY A 299 -4.59 16.39 14.22
N VAL A 300 -4.28 15.59 15.23
CA VAL A 300 -3.05 15.66 16.02
C VAL A 300 -2.49 14.28 16.23
N GLN A 301 -1.16 14.18 16.30
CA GLN A 301 -0.47 12.95 16.64
C GLN A 301 0.63 13.19 17.68
N TYR A 302 0.72 12.27 18.64
CA TYR A 302 1.69 12.28 19.73
C TYR A 302 2.56 11.02 19.68
N TRP A 303 3.86 11.20 19.46
CA TRP A 303 4.87 10.15 19.47
C TRP A 303 5.44 9.96 20.88
N PHE A 304 4.97 8.92 21.57
CA PHE A 304 5.43 8.59 22.92
C PHE A 304 6.70 7.72 22.92
N TYR A 305 7.01 7.08 21.79
CA TYR A 305 8.22 6.28 21.57
C TYR A 305 8.55 6.24 20.07
N PRO A 306 9.81 6.05 19.64
CA PRO A 306 10.13 5.90 18.22
C PRO A 306 9.21 4.90 17.51
N LYS A 307 8.54 5.35 16.43
CA LYS A 307 7.57 4.59 15.62
C LYS A 307 6.25 4.23 16.31
N CYS A 308 6.03 4.65 17.55
CA CYS A 308 4.79 4.45 18.30
C CYS A 308 4.09 5.78 18.58
N ARG A 309 2.80 5.87 18.26
CA ARG A 309 2.04 7.13 18.36
C ARG A 309 0.59 6.92 18.77
N LEU A 310 0.04 7.97 19.36
CA LEU A 310 -1.40 8.19 19.50
C LEU A 310 -1.85 9.21 18.45
N GLN A 311 -3.02 9.02 17.86
CA GLN A 311 -3.59 9.91 16.86
C GLN A 311 -5.05 10.19 17.18
N LEU A 312 -5.47 11.43 16.91
CA LEU A 312 -6.87 11.87 16.92
C LEU A 312 -7.12 12.64 15.62
N GLN A 313 -8.15 12.26 14.87
CA GLN A 313 -8.52 12.91 13.62
C GLN A 313 -10.02 13.11 13.55
N TYR A 314 -10.40 14.27 13.05
CA TYR A 314 -11.76 14.58 12.61
C TYR A 314 -11.74 14.72 11.09
N THR A 315 -12.68 14.06 10.43
CA THR A 315 -12.88 14.15 8.98
C THR A 315 -14.30 14.61 8.70
N PHE A 316 -14.43 15.72 7.99
CA PHE A 316 -15.69 16.15 7.38
C PHE A 316 -15.71 15.64 5.94
N ARG A 317 -16.73 14.86 5.59
CA ARG A 317 -16.93 14.28 4.26
C ARG A 317 -18.06 15.02 3.58
N ASN A 318 -17.74 15.80 2.55
CA ASN A 318 -18.70 16.48 1.70
C ASN A 318 -18.93 15.63 0.44
N ALA A 319 -20.11 15.03 0.33
CA ALA A 319 -20.47 14.18 -0.80
C ALA A 319 -21.45 14.93 -1.70
N LYS A 320 -21.23 14.90 -3.02
CA LYS A 320 -22.17 15.53 -3.95
C LYS A 320 -23.51 14.80 -3.99
N GLU A 321 -23.47 13.47 -3.84
CA GLU A 321 -24.64 12.62 -3.73
C GLU A 321 -24.67 11.99 -2.33
N GLY A 322 -25.78 12.17 -1.61
CA GLY A 322 -25.93 11.77 -0.21
C GLY A 322 -25.80 12.95 0.76
N GLU A 323 -25.83 12.64 2.06
CA GLU A 323 -25.64 13.64 3.10
C GLU A 323 -24.16 13.78 3.46
N ASP A 324 -23.78 15.02 3.76
CA ASP A 324 -22.49 15.32 4.37
C ASP A 324 -22.39 14.60 5.72
N SER A 325 -21.17 14.19 6.07
CA SER A 325 -20.98 13.32 7.23
C SER A 325 -19.69 13.62 7.98
N ASN A 326 -19.65 13.26 9.25
CA ASN A 326 -18.57 13.45 10.19
C ASN A 326 -18.00 12.10 10.65
N LEU A 327 -16.68 12.05 10.70
CA LEU A 327 -15.95 10.88 11.17
C LEU A 327 -14.93 11.33 12.21
N ILE A 328 -14.98 10.72 13.39
CA ILE A 328 -13.98 10.92 14.45
C ILE A 328 -13.24 9.60 14.64
N GLN A 329 -11.91 9.67 14.62
CA GLN A 329 -11.06 8.51 14.79
C GLN A 329 -9.96 8.77 15.80
N THR A 330 -9.73 7.78 16.66
CA THR A 330 -8.49 7.66 17.42
C THR A 330 -7.73 6.42 16.97
N GLN A 331 -6.41 6.45 17.12
CA GLN A 331 -5.57 5.28 16.86
C GLN A 331 -4.36 5.28 17.80
N ILE A 332 -4.10 4.14 18.42
CA ILE A 332 -2.78 3.80 18.94
C ILE A 332 -2.05 2.92 17.92
N GLN A 333 -0.82 3.31 17.60
CA GLN A 333 0.08 2.55 16.75
C GLN A 333 1.29 2.12 17.57
N VAL A 334 1.59 0.82 17.53
CA VAL A 334 2.83 0.26 18.09
C VAL A 334 3.55 -0.48 16.98
N ARG A 335 4.82 -0.12 16.74
CA ARG A 335 5.68 -0.76 15.73
C ARG A 335 6.98 -1.21 16.39
N PHE A 336 7.40 -2.43 16.10
CA PHE A 336 8.61 -3.06 16.62
C PHE A 336 9.51 -3.56 15.50
#